data_AF-A0A8T5UM40-F1
#
_entry.id   AF-A0A8T5UM40-F1
#
_cell.length_a   1.000
_cell.length_b   1.000
_cell.length_c   1.000
_cell.angle_alpha   90.00
_cell.angle_beta   90.00
_cell.angle_gamma   90.00
#
_symmetry.space_group_name_H-M   'P 1'
#
loop_
_entity.id
_entity.type
_entity.pdbx_description
1 polymer ?
#
loop_
_entity_poly.entity_id
_entity_poly.type
_entity_poly.pdbx_seq_one_letter_code
_entity_poly.pdbx_strand_id
1 'polypeptide(L)'
;MPKPVPDTEESMNVCRRFCGPCPSFKPNKLNEFEPHALFCSRGKTAKQMSEVEDHGCNCFGCDLFSQYELEGGYFCFYGIEGKK
;
A
#
# COMPACT_ATOMS: atom_id res chain seq x y z
N MET A 1 -17.63 2.32 -5.47
CA MET A 1 -16.32 2.37 -6.15
C MET A 1 -15.40 3.17 -5.24
N PRO A 2 -14.22 2.65 -4.88
CA PRO A 2 -13.29 3.36 -4.00
C PRO A 2 -12.95 4.73 -4.60
N LYS A 3 -12.87 5.74 -3.72
CA LYS A 3 -12.47 7.09 -4.14
C LYS A 3 -10.96 7.07 -4.45
N PRO A 4 -10.50 7.77 -5.51
CA PRO A 4 -9.06 7.88 -5.77
C PRO A 4 -8.35 8.56 -4.59
N VAL A 5 -7.30 7.92 -4.08
CA VAL A 5 -6.42 8.53 -3.07
C VAL A 5 -5.52 9.55 -3.77
N PRO A 6 -5.51 10.83 -3.37
CA PRO A 6 -4.63 11.85 -3.93
C PRO A 6 -3.16 11.57 -3.60
N ASP A 7 -2.26 11.81 -4.56
CA ASP A 7 -0.81 11.78 -4.33
C ASP A 7 -0.32 13.14 -3.81
N THR A 8 -0.59 13.41 -2.54
CA THR A 8 -0.17 14.63 -1.85
C THR A 8 0.74 14.32 -0.68
N GLU A 9 1.38 15.35 -0.12
CA GLU A 9 2.24 15.22 1.06
C GLU A 9 1.46 14.69 2.28
N GLU A 10 0.19 15.08 2.43
CA GLU A 10 -0.69 14.58 3.49
C GLU A 10 -0.91 13.07 3.37
N SER A 11 -1.23 12.58 2.17
CA SER A 11 -1.38 11.15 1.90
C SER A 11 -0.07 10.40 2.16
N MET A 12 1.06 10.97 1.76
CA MET A 12 2.37 10.39 2.01
C MET A 12 2.69 10.33 3.51
N ASN A 13 2.32 11.34 4.29
CA ASN A 13 2.50 11.35 5.74
C ASN A 13 1.66 10.28 6.44
N VAL A 14 0.42 10.04 6.02
CA VAL A 14 -0.37 8.90 6.49
C VAL A 14 0.31 7.59 6.08
N CYS A 15 0.72 7.46 4.82
CA CYS A 15 1.38 6.26 4.31
C CYS A 15 2.64 5.91 5.11
N ARG A 16 3.49 6.89 5.45
CA ARG A 16 4.69 6.64 6.28
C ARG A 16 4.34 6.10 7.66
N ARG A 17 3.27 6.60 8.30
CA ARG A 17 2.83 6.14 9.63
C ARG A 17 2.31 4.69 9.62
N PHE A 18 1.62 4.27 8.56
CA PHE A 18 0.99 2.94 8.50
C PHE A 18 1.75 1.90 7.68
N CYS A 19 2.26 2.30 6.50
CA CYS A 19 3.05 1.44 5.62
C CYS A 19 4.52 1.35 6.07
N GLY A 20 5.09 2.38 6.71
CA GLY A 20 6.45 2.33 7.25
C GLY A 20 6.70 1.14 8.19
N PRO A 21 5.83 0.88 9.18
CA PRO A 21 5.92 -0.29 10.04
C PRO A 21 5.15 -1.51 9.50
N CYS A 22 4.67 -1.50 8.25
CA CYS A 22 3.92 -2.63 7.69
C CYS A 22 4.83 -3.88 7.62
N PRO A 23 4.36 -5.03 8.13
CA PRO A 23 5.19 -6.23 8.21
C PRO A 23 5.60 -6.74 6.82
N SER A 24 4.83 -6.45 5.77
CA SER A 24 5.18 -6.80 4.40
C SER A 24 6.07 -5.76 3.68
N PHE A 25 6.18 -4.52 4.16
CA PHE A 25 6.87 -3.48 3.37
C PHE A 25 8.39 -3.61 3.42
N LYS A 26 8.96 -3.60 4.63
CA LYS A 26 10.42 -3.59 4.83
C LYS A 26 11.09 -4.95 4.50
N PRO A 27 10.56 -6.11 4.91
CA PRO A 27 11.18 -7.40 4.58
C PRO A 27 11.24 -7.65 3.08
N ASN A 28 10.24 -7.19 2.33
CA ASN A 28 10.22 -7.29 0.88
C ASN A 28 11.00 -6.19 0.15
N LYS A 29 11.60 -5.23 0.89
CA LYS A 29 12.34 -4.08 0.35
C LYS A 29 11.54 -3.26 -0.67
N LEU A 30 10.24 -3.09 -0.43
CA LEU A 30 9.35 -2.46 -1.41
C LEU A 30 9.64 -0.97 -1.64
N ASN A 31 10.45 -0.35 -0.78
CA ASN A 31 10.99 1.00 -0.98
C ASN A 31 12.10 1.07 -2.06
N GLU A 32 12.64 -0.05 -2.51
CA GLU A 32 13.68 -0.10 -3.56
C GLU A 32 13.08 -0.24 -4.97
N PHE A 33 11.76 -0.46 -5.08
CA PHE A 33 11.06 -0.67 -6.34
C PHE A 33 9.91 0.33 -6.46
N GLU A 34 9.71 0.90 -7.65
CA GLU A 34 8.58 1.78 -7.93
C GLU A 34 7.24 1.13 -7.53
N PRO A 35 6.26 1.88 -6.98
CA PRO A 35 6.28 3.33 -6.73
C PRO A 35 6.97 3.78 -5.43
N HIS A 36 7.75 2.90 -4.79
CA HIS A 36 8.48 3.07 -3.51
C HIS A 36 7.61 3.26 -2.26
N ALA A 37 6.40 3.82 -2.38
CA ALA A 37 5.43 4.05 -1.31
C ALA A 37 4.05 4.37 -1.91
N LEU A 38 3.06 4.60 -1.04
CA LEU A 38 1.71 5.07 -1.39
C LEU A 38 1.00 4.21 -2.45
N PHE A 39 1.11 2.89 -2.32
CA PHE A 39 0.59 1.92 -3.28
C PHE A 39 -0.94 1.98 -3.50
N CYS A 40 -1.70 2.49 -2.53
CA CYS A 40 -3.15 2.72 -2.67
C CYS A 40 -3.50 3.85 -3.66
N SER A 41 -2.54 4.71 -3.99
CA SER A 41 -2.69 5.78 -4.99
C SER A 41 -1.89 5.47 -6.26
N ARG A 42 -0.64 5.02 -6.09
CA ARG A 42 0.34 4.89 -7.17
C ARG A 42 0.35 3.51 -7.86
N GLY A 43 -0.41 2.55 -7.34
CA GLY A 43 -0.44 1.17 -7.83
C GLY A 43 0.53 0.25 -7.09
N LYS A 44 0.53 -1.03 -7.48
CA LYS A 44 1.36 -2.08 -6.86
C LYS A 44 2.85 -1.92 -7.17
N THR A 45 3.68 -2.62 -6.40
CA THR A 45 5.13 -2.63 -6.64
C THR A 45 5.49 -3.23 -8.00
N ALA A 46 6.56 -2.71 -8.61
CA ALA A 46 7.22 -3.26 -9.78
C ALA A 46 8.08 -4.49 -9.47
N LYS A 47 8.31 -4.82 -8.18
CA LYS A 47 9.01 -6.04 -7.78
C LYS A 47 8.26 -7.28 -8.27
N GLN A 48 8.99 -8.31 -8.70
CA GLN A 48 8.37 -9.55 -9.15
C GLN A 48 7.62 -10.23 -8.00
N MET A 49 6.36 -10.59 -8.22
CA MET A 49 5.50 -11.17 -7.17
C MET A 49 6.00 -12.52 -6.65
N SER A 50 6.79 -13.25 -7.42
CA SER A 50 7.47 -14.49 -6.96
C SER A 50 8.54 -14.25 -5.90
N GLU A 51 8.98 -13.00 -5.71
CA GLU A 51 10.02 -12.58 -4.76
C GLU A 51 9.43 -11.79 -3.58
N VAL A 52 8.11 -11.79 -3.43
CA VAL A 52 7.37 -11.06 -2.41
C VAL A 52 6.67 -12.06 -1.51
N GLU A 53 6.91 -11.95 -0.21
CA GLU A 53 6.30 -12.79 0.82
C GLU A 53 5.22 -12.01 1.58
N ASP A 54 4.08 -12.66 1.84
CA ASP A 54 3.01 -12.10 2.66
C ASP A 54 3.34 -12.28 4.14
N HIS A 55 3.69 -11.18 4.81
CA HIS A 55 3.91 -11.11 6.25
C HIS A 55 2.76 -10.40 7.00
N GLY A 56 1.61 -10.18 6.35
CA GLY A 56 0.48 -9.39 6.86
C GLY A 56 0.40 -7.97 6.26
N CYS A 57 -0.73 -7.26 6.44
CA CYS A 57 -0.86 -5.85 6.08
C CYS A 57 -1.51 -4.98 7.18
N ASN A 58 -1.00 -3.76 7.33
CA ASN A 58 -1.61 -2.68 8.13
C ASN A 58 -2.68 -1.87 7.37
N CYS A 59 -2.98 -2.24 6.12
CA CYS A 59 -3.84 -1.51 5.21
C CYS A 59 -5.20 -1.17 5.82
N PHE A 60 -5.82 -2.14 6.51
CA PHE A 60 -7.15 -2.04 7.09
C PHE A 60 -7.24 -1.09 8.30
N GLY A 61 -6.10 -0.72 8.90
CA GLY A 61 -6.03 0.26 9.98
C GLY A 61 -5.64 1.67 9.51
N CYS A 62 -5.37 1.87 8.22
CA CYS A 62 -4.87 3.14 7.67
C CYS A 62 -6.00 4.16 7.51
N ASP A 63 -5.76 5.42 7.90
CA ASP A 63 -6.75 6.51 7.76
C ASP A 63 -7.18 6.70 6.30
N LEU A 64 -6.28 6.53 5.32
CA LEU A 64 -6.61 6.63 3.90
C LEU A 64 -7.56 5.50 3.45
N PHE A 65 -7.46 4.32 4.07
CA PHE A 65 -8.32 3.20 3.74
C PHE A 65 -9.78 3.52 4.05
N SER A 66 -10.06 4.02 5.26
CA SER A 66 -11.41 4.39 5.68
C SER A 66 -11.90 5.66 4.99
N GLN A 67 -11.06 6.70 4.87
CA GLN A 67 -11.42 7.98 4.27
C GLN A 67 -11.83 7.85 2.79
N TYR A 68 -11.16 6.98 2.05
CA TYR A 68 -11.39 6.79 0.62
C TYR A 68 -12.22 5.54 0.29
N GLU A 69 -12.80 4.90 1.30
CA GLU A 69 -13.67 3.72 1.16
C GLU A 69 -12.97 2.63 0.33
N LEU A 70 -11.70 2.39 0.64
CA LEU A 70 -10.91 1.37 -0.04
C LEU A 70 -11.31 -0.03 0.41
N GLU A 71 -11.10 -1.02 -0.46
CA GLU A 71 -11.43 -2.42 -0.20
C GLU A 71 -10.22 -3.33 -0.49
N GLY A 72 -10.25 -4.57 0.02
CA GLY A 72 -9.25 -5.63 -0.23
C GLY A 72 -7.87 -5.44 0.41
N GLY A 73 -7.38 -4.22 0.58
CA GLY A 73 -6.08 -3.95 1.19
C GLY A 73 -4.91 -4.56 0.40
N TYR A 74 -3.77 -4.78 1.03
CA TYR A 74 -2.56 -5.32 0.39
C TYR A 74 -2.18 -4.63 -0.94
N PHE A 75 -2.38 -3.31 -1.01
CA PHE A 75 -2.24 -2.54 -2.25
C PHE A 75 -0.84 -2.64 -2.88
N CYS A 76 0.18 -2.88 -2.06
CA CYS A 76 1.55 -3.10 -2.55
C CYS A 76 1.68 -4.36 -3.42
N PHE A 77 0.81 -5.36 -3.26
CA PHE A 77 0.83 -6.62 -4.02
C PHE A 77 -0.22 -6.62 -5.12
N TYR A 78 -1.44 -6.19 -4.78
CA TYR A 78 -2.62 -6.38 -5.63
C TYR A 78 -3.12 -5.12 -6.30
N GLY A 79 -2.53 -3.95 -6.03
CA GLY A 79 -3.04 -2.68 -6.52
C GLY A 79 -4.33 -2.29 -5.82
N ILE A 80 -5.04 -1.28 -6.35
CA ILE A 80 -6.27 -0.75 -5.76
C ILE A 80 -7.43 -1.78 -5.77
N GLU A 81 -7.35 -2.84 -6.59
CA GLU A 81 -8.31 -3.94 -6.53
C GLU A 81 -8.23 -4.72 -5.20
N GLY A 82 -7.07 -4.65 -4.53
CA GLY A 82 -6.80 -5.30 -3.26
C GLY A 82 -6.82 -6.82 -3.29
N LYS A 83 -6.56 -7.45 -2.14
CA LYS A 83 -6.62 -8.91 -1.98
C LYS A 83 -8.09 -9.36 -2.02
N LYS A 84 -8.47 -10.09 -3.07
CA LYS A 84 -9.81 -10.71 -3.23
C LYS A 84 -9.92 -12.01 -2.47
#